data_AF-A0A965Y2D3-F1
#
_entry.id   AF-A0A965Y2D3-F1
#
_cell.length_a   1.000
_cell.length_b   1.000
_cell.length_c   1.000
_cell.angle_alpha   90.00
_cell.angle_beta   90.00
_cell.angle_gamma   90.00
#
_symmetry.space_group_name_H-M   'P 1'
#
loop_
_entity.id
_entity.type
_entity.pdbx_description
1 polymer ?
#
loop_
_entity_poly.entity_id
_entity_poly.type
_entity_poly.pdbx_seq_one_letter_code
_entity_poly.pdbx_strand_id
1 'polypeptide(L)'
;MVFFPRRSLFTSLSAFLHANFEKQAVSGKIATMTKNDWFPDNDWFSGDGSSPRRPFPTFPFRINKGLLIAGGAILLLMVLFPALAEFYTDYLWYDAEGYGSVFWTRILARLPLFAAGFLVFSAALWVNLKAARKTLRALYPEQEALLGSRAAGIAIAAAAVFLGFSNGSSMSSEWTMVLRFFHGTSFGTADPIFGNDVGFYVFGLPFWRFVHEKALSLIFLCLFTAIHFTAC
;
A
#
# COMPACT_ATOMS: atom_id res chain seq x y z
N MET A 1 22.49 3.17 -36.91
CA MET A 1 23.34 2.70 -35.79
C MET A 1 24.73 3.27 -35.99
N VAL A 2 25.10 4.32 -35.25
CA VAL A 2 26.44 4.92 -35.32
C VAL A 2 27.26 4.39 -34.15
N PHE A 3 28.29 3.60 -34.47
CA PHE A 3 29.17 2.93 -33.52
C PHE A 3 30.24 3.95 -33.06
N PHE A 4 30.08 4.55 -31.89
CA PHE A 4 31.12 5.40 -31.30
C PHE A 4 32.21 4.52 -30.65
N PRO A 5 33.50 4.67 -31.02
CA PRO A 5 34.58 3.86 -30.45
C PRO A 5 34.93 4.38 -29.03
N ARG A 6 34.55 3.62 -28.01
CA ARG A 6 34.70 3.91 -26.56
C ARG A 6 36.15 3.93 -26.04
N ARG A 7 37.17 3.87 -26.90
CA ARG A 7 38.58 3.68 -26.49
C ARG A 7 39.40 4.96 -26.31
N SER A 8 38.97 6.12 -26.83
CA SER A 8 39.80 7.34 -26.82
C SER A 8 39.70 8.20 -25.54
N LEU A 9 38.57 8.15 -24.82
CA LEU A 9 38.35 8.98 -23.63
C LEU A 9 39.27 8.59 -22.46
N PHE A 10 39.58 7.31 -22.30
CA PHE A 10 40.45 6.83 -21.22
C PHE A 10 41.91 7.26 -21.41
N THR A 11 42.41 7.26 -22.65
CA THR A 11 43.80 7.67 -22.94
C THR A 11 43.99 9.18 -22.78
N SER A 12 42.97 9.98 -23.12
CA SER A 12 43.01 11.43 -22.91
C SER A 12 42.94 11.79 -21.42
N LEU A 13 42.16 11.05 -20.63
CA LEU A 13 42.06 11.29 -19.19
C LEU A 13 43.34 10.89 -18.46
N SER A 14 43.95 9.75 -18.82
CA SER A 14 45.21 9.33 -18.21
C SER A 14 46.35 10.30 -18.52
N ALA A 15 46.46 10.78 -19.76
CA ALA A 15 47.45 11.78 -20.14
C ALA A 15 47.25 13.13 -19.43
N PHE A 16 45.99 13.57 -19.28
CA PHE A 16 45.67 14.81 -18.57
C PHE A 16 45.99 14.71 -17.07
N LEU A 17 45.63 13.59 -16.43
CA LEU A 17 45.98 13.35 -15.04
C LEU A 17 47.50 13.32 -14.85
N HIS A 18 48.23 12.60 -15.72
CA HIS A 18 49.69 12.49 -15.62
C HIS A 18 50.38 13.86 -15.76
N ALA A 19 49.98 14.68 -16.74
CA ALA A 19 50.53 16.02 -16.93
C ALA A 19 50.20 16.97 -15.76
N ASN A 20 49.03 16.83 -15.15
CA ASN A 20 48.63 17.65 -14.01
C ASN A 20 49.37 17.24 -12.73
N PHE A 21 49.57 15.94 -12.49
CA PHE A 21 50.38 15.44 -11.37
C PHE A 21 51.84 15.87 -11.48
N GLU A 22 52.42 15.84 -12.68
CA GLU A 22 53.79 16.30 -12.91
C GLU A 22 53.94 17.80 -12.64
N LYS A 23 52.99 18.63 -13.11
CA LYS A 23 52.96 20.07 -12.78
C LYS A 23 52.86 20.33 -11.27
N GLN A 24 52.05 19.56 -10.55
CA GLN A 24 51.89 19.75 -9.10
C GLN A 24 53.08 19.21 -8.29
N ALA A 25 53.77 18.18 -8.78
CA ALA A 25 55.01 17.68 -8.19
C ALA A 25 56.16 18.67 -8.39
N VAL A 26 56.33 19.23 -9.60
CA VAL A 26 57.35 20.24 -9.91
C VAL A 26 57.11 21.55 -9.15
N SER A 27 55.85 21.92 -8.91
CA SER A 27 55.48 23.09 -8.12
C SER A 27 55.79 22.97 -6.62
N GLY A 28 56.30 21.82 -6.14
CA GLY A 28 56.58 21.56 -4.73
C GLY A 28 55.33 21.52 -3.82
N LYS A 29 54.16 21.78 -4.39
CA LYS A 29 52.90 21.99 -3.65
C LYS A 29 52.44 20.73 -2.92
N ILE A 30 52.69 19.56 -3.52
CA ILE A 30 52.40 18.26 -2.88
C ILE A 30 53.42 17.97 -1.77
N ALA A 31 54.68 18.38 -1.93
CA ALA A 31 55.73 18.16 -0.93
C ALA A 31 55.56 19.03 0.32
N THR A 32 54.88 20.18 0.19
CA THR A 32 54.54 21.07 1.31
C THR A 32 53.17 20.81 1.92
N MET A 33 52.37 19.91 1.34
CA MET A 33 51.05 19.57 1.87
C MET A 33 51.19 18.69 3.11
N THR A 34 50.65 19.18 4.21
CA THR A 34 50.56 18.48 5.49
C THR A 34 49.31 17.61 5.51
N LYS A 35 49.23 16.64 6.45
CA LYS A 35 48.06 15.78 6.65
C LYS A 35 46.74 16.57 6.70
N ASN A 36 46.77 17.76 7.31
CA ASN A 36 45.60 18.61 7.52
C ASN A 36 45.10 19.25 6.22
N ASP A 37 45.94 19.35 5.17
CA ASP A 37 45.54 19.87 3.87
C ASP A 37 44.68 18.85 3.08
N TRP A 38 44.86 17.56 3.36
CA TRP A 38 44.08 16.47 2.75
C TRP A 38 42.91 16.03 3.62
N PHE A 39 43.11 16.04 4.93
CA PHE A 39 42.16 15.60 5.94
C PHE A 39 42.16 16.60 7.10
N PRO A 40 41.35 17.65 7.03
CA PRO A 40 41.21 18.61 8.12
C PRO A 40 40.72 17.87 9.37
N ASP A 41 41.53 17.85 10.43
CA ASP A 41 41.25 17.10 11.66
C ASP A 41 40.01 17.64 12.41
N ASN A 42 39.52 18.84 12.07
CA ASN A 42 38.50 19.59 12.81
C ASN A 42 37.13 19.72 12.11
N ASP A 43 37.00 19.35 10.83
CA ASP A 43 35.75 19.54 10.08
C ASP A 43 34.76 18.37 10.22
N TRP A 44 35.28 17.16 10.44
CA TRP A 44 34.47 15.94 10.53
C TRP A 44 33.99 15.65 11.95
N PHE A 45 34.74 16.13 12.94
CA PHE A 45 34.50 15.92 14.36
C PHE A 45 34.87 17.20 15.12
N SER A 46 34.19 18.31 14.83
CA SER A 46 34.19 19.44 15.74
C SER A 46 33.74 18.91 17.10
N GLY A 47 34.62 18.95 18.11
CA GLY A 47 34.34 18.46 19.46
C GLY A 47 33.21 19.21 20.19
N ASP A 48 32.44 20.03 19.46
CA ASP A 48 31.23 20.72 19.91
C ASP A 48 29.98 19.81 19.94
N GLY A 49 30.10 18.54 19.51
CA GLY A 49 29.00 17.59 19.52
C GLY A 49 27.88 17.92 18.53
N SER A 50 28.11 18.85 17.61
CA SER A 50 27.11 19.26 16.64
C SER A 50 27.28 18.50 15.31
N SER A 51 26.55 17.39 15.18
CA SER A 51 26.45 16.70 13.91
C SER A 51 25.92 17.66 12.84
N PRO A 52 26.51 17.71 11.62
CA PRO A 52 26.02 18.56 10.54
C PRO A 52 24.53 18.29 10.28
N ARG A 53 23.68 19.30 10.50
CA ARG A 53 22.25 19.18 10.19
C ARG A 53 22.11 19.05 8.69
N ARG A 54 21.83 17.84 8.18
CA ARG A 54 21.50 17.65 6.77
C ARG A 54 20.27 18.51 6.48
N PRO A 55 20.32 19.46 5.54
CA PRO A 55 19.14 20.21 5.17
C PRO A 55 18.11 19.22 4.63
N PHE A 56 16.95 19.13 5.28
CA PHE A 56 15.84 18.38 4.73
C PHE A 56 15.51 18.98 3.35
N PRO A 57 15.35 18.16 2.29
CA PRO A 57 14.95 18.67 0.99
C PRO A 57 13.62 19.41 1.16
N THR A 58 13.65 20.73 1.06
CA THR A 58 12.44 21.55 1.05
C THR A 58 11.93 21.53 -0.39
N PHE A 59 10.72 21.04 -0.60
CA PHE A 59 10.12 21.05 -1.92
C PHE A 59 10.03 22.52 -2.41
N PRO A 60 10.58 22.86 -3.59
CA PRO A 60 10.68 24.26 -4.04
C PRO A 60 9.31 24.88 -4.40
N PHE A 61 8.23 24.10 -4.35
CA PHE A 61 6.89 24.54 -4.73
C PHE A 61 6.03 24.83 -3.48
N ARG A 62 5.58 26.09 -3.35
CA ARG A 62 4.55 26.47 -2.38
C ARG A 62 3.20 25.97 -2.88
N ILE A 63 2.71 24.87 -2.33
CA ILE A 63 1.43 24.29 -2.74
C ILE A 63 0.29 25.23 -2.30
N ASN A 64 -0.39 25.85 -3.28
CA ASN A 64 -1.55 26.70 -3.00
C ASN A 64 -2.73 25.82 -2.58
N LYS A 65 -3.22 26.01 -1.34
CA LYS A 65 -4.36 25.26 -0.79
C LYS A 65 -5.61 25.37 -1.68
N GLY A 66 -5.82 26.52 -2.34
CA GLY A 66 -6.95 26.71 -3.27
C GLY A 66 -6.85 25.82 -4.51
N LEU A 67 -5.64 25.63 -5.05
CA LEU A 67 -5.40 24.76 -6.19
C LEU A 67 -5.59 23.28 -5.83
N LEU A 68 -5.19 22.86 -4.62
CA LEU A 68 -5.46 21.51 -4.11
C LEU A 68 -6.95 21.24 -3.96
N ILE A 69 -7.70 22.20 -3.40
CA ILE A 69 -9.15 22.06 -3.22
C ILE A 69 -9.84 22.02 -4.58
N ALA A 70 -9.49 22.92 -5.50
CA ALA A 70 -10.05 22.94 -6.84
C ALA A 70 -9.71 21.64 -7.61
N GLY A 71 -8.45 21.21 -7.58
CA GLY A 71 -8.03 19.95 -8.19
C GLY A 71 -8.71 18.73 -7.58
N GLY A 72 -8.87 18.69 -6.26
CA GLY A 72 -9.60 17.64 -5.56
C GLY A 72 -11.08 17.62 -5.89
N ALA A 73 -11.72 18.78 -6.01
CA ALA A 73 -13.12 18.90 -6.42
C ALA A 73 -13.34 18.46 -7.87
N ILE A 74 -12.42 18.83 -8.78
CA ILE A 74 -12.46 18.38 -10.18
C ILE A 74 -12.27 16.86 -10.26
N LEU A 75 -11.31 16.30 -9.53
CA LEU A 75 -11.09 14.86 -9.46
C LEU A 75 -12.31 14.13 -8.91
N LEU A 76 -12.89 14.65 -7.82
CA LEU A 76 -14.11 14.11 -7.23
C LEU A 76 -15.26 14.12 -8.25
N LEU A 77 -15.44 15.23 -8.98
CA LEU A 77 -16.46 15.35 -10.01
C LEU A 77 -16.24 14.36 -11.16
N MET A 78 -15.00 14.20 -11.64
CA MET A 78 -14.66 13.25 -12.71
C MET A 78 -14.97 11.80 -12.33
N VAL A 79 -14.85 11.44 -11.05
CA VAL A 79 -15.15 10.08 -10.58
C VAL A 79 -16.64 9.92 -10.25
N LEU A 80 -17.24 10.91 -9.59
CA LEU A 80 -18.60 10.82 -9.06
C LEU A 80 -19.66 10.98 -10.15
N PHE A 81 -19.45 11.86 -11.13
CA PHE A 81 -20.45 12.13 -12.16
C PHE A 81 -20.75 10.89 -13.03
N PRO A 82 -19.76 10.18 -13.60
CA PRO A 82 -20.03 8.94 -14.35
C PRO A 82 -20.65 7.86 -13.48
N ALA A 83 -20.20 7.70 -12.23
CA ALA A 83 -20.72 6.68 -11.32
C ALA A 83 -22.21 6.91 -10.99
N LEU A 84 -22.62 8.16 -10.77
CA LEU A 84 -24.02 8.51 -10.55
C LEU A 84 -24.86 8.35 -11.82
N ALA A 85 -24.31 8.72 -12.98
CA ALA A 85 -24.98 8.54 -14.26
C ALA A 85 -25.24 7.04 -14.56
N GLU A 86 -24.24 6.19 -14.35
CA GLU A 86 -24.36 4.73 -14.49
C GLU A 86 -25.38 4.17 -13.50
N PHE A 87 -25.29 4.54 -12.22
CA PHE A 87 -26.24 4.10 -11.19
C PHE A 87 -27.70 4.47 -11.52
N TYR A 88 -27.93 5.71 -11.95
CA TYR A 88 -29.27 6.20 -12.27
C TYR A 88 -29.81 5.56 -13.56
N THR A 89 -28.95 5.39 -14.57
CA THR A 89 -29.33 4.75 -15.83
C THR A 89 -29.67 3.28 -15.62
N ASP A 90 -28.86 2.55 -14.83
CA ASP A 90 -29.15 1.17 -14.42
C ASP A 90 -30.52 1.09 -13.74
N TYR A 91 -30.77 1.96 -12.76
CA TYR A 91 -32.04 1.98 -12.03
C TYR A 91 -33.24 2.17 -12.97
N LEU A 92 -33.17 3.15 -13.88
CA LEU A 92 -34.23 3.40 -14.87
C LEU A 92 -34.45 2.19 -15.79
N TRP A 93 -33.39 1.51 -16.21
CA TRP A 93 -33.51 0.32 -17.05
C TRP A 93 -34.21 -0.83 -16.31
N TYR A 94 -33.82 -1.10 -15.07
CA TYR A 94 -34.48 -2.12 -14.25
C TYR A 94 -35.96 -1.80 -13.99
N ASP A 95 -36.29 -0.53 -13.75
CA ASP A 95 -37.67 -0.10 -13.51
C ASP A 95 -38.52 -0.21 -14.78
N ALA A 96 -37.98 0.21 -15.93
CA ALA A 96 -38.66 0.13 -17.23
C ALA A 96 -39.00 -1.31 -17.64
N GLU A 97 -38.16 -2.28 -17.28
CA GLU A 97 -38.38 -3.72 -17.53
C GLU A 97 -39.25 -4.39 -16.44
N GLY A 98 -39.72 -3.64 -15.43
CA GLY A 98 -40.52 -4.18 -14.32
C GLY A 98 -39.72 -4.98 -13.29
N TYR A 99 -38.39 -4.95 -13.35
CA TYR A 99 -37.45 -5.64 -12.44
C TYR A 99 -36.84 -4.72 -11.37
N GLY A 100 -37.47 -3.59 -11.04
CA GLY A 100 -36.98 -2.64 -10.03
C GLY A 100 -36.67 -3.27 -8.66
N SER A 101 -37.42 -4.31 -8.26
CA SER A 101 -37.17 -5.06 -7.02
C SER A 101 -35.82 -5.81 -7.03
N VAL A 102 -35.37 -6.30 -8.20
CA VAL A 102 -34.11 -7.02 -8.37
C VAL A 102 -32.92 -6.06 -8.19
N PHE A 103 -33.04 -4.83 -8.69
CA PHE A 103 -32.03 -3.79 -8.48
C PHE A 103 -31.78 -3.54 -6.99
N TRP A 104 -32.85 -3.35 -6.21
CA TRP A 104 -32.73 -3.14 -4.77
C TRP A 104 -32.23 -4.38 -4.05
N THR A 105 -32.66 -5.58 -4.44
CA THR A 105 -32.17 -6.84 -3.88
C THR A 105 -30.66 -6.98 -4.06
N ARG A 106 -30.14 -6.64 -5.25
CA ARG A 106 -28.69 -6.61 -5.57
C ARG A 106 -27.93 -5.66 -4.65
N ILE A 107 -28.43 -4.44 -4.44
CA ILE A 107 -27.77 -3.44 -3.57
C ILE A 107 -27.83 -3.87 -2.10
N LEU A 108 -28.99 -4.29 -1.63
CA LEU A 108 -29.21 -4.70 -0.24
C LEU A 108 -28.43 -5.98 0.12
N ALA A 109 -28.20 -6.89 -0.82
CA ALA A 109 -27.36 -8.07 -0.59
C ALA A 109 -25.86 -7.73 -0.49
N ARG A 110 -25.42 -6.69 -1.22
CA ARG A 110 -24.01 -6.23 -1.24
C ARG A 110 -23.58 -5.52 0.04
N LEU A 111 -24.48 -4.74 0.64
CA LEU A 111 -24.22 -3.93 1.83
C LEU A 111 -23.78 -4.74 3.06
N PRO A 112 -24.48 -5.80 3.51
CA PRO A 112 -24.08 -6.56 4.69
C PRO A 112 -22.77 -7.31 4.45
N LEU A 113 -22.52 -7.79 3.22
CA LEU A 113 -21.24 -8.43 2.87
C LEU A 113 -20.07 -7.46 2.91
N PHE A 114 -20.27 -6.25 2.37
CA PHE A 114 -19.29 -5.18 2.48
C PHE A 114 -19.02 -4.84 3.95
N ALA A 115 -20.08 -4.61 4.74
CA ALA A 115 -19.96 -4.25 6.15
C ALA A 115 -19.26 -5.35 6.96
N ALA A 116 -19.64 -6.61 6.75
CA ALA A 116 -19.01 -7.75 7.42
C ALA A 116 -17.52 -7.85 7.07
N GLY A 117 -17.17 -7.81 5.78
CA GLY A 117 -15.78 -7.87 5.35
C GLY A 117 -14.96 -6.67 5.84
N PHE A 118 -15.51 -5.46 5.71
CA PHE A 118 -14.87 -4.23 6.20
C PHE A 118 -14.58 -4.30 7.70
N LEU A 119 -15.59 -4.62 8.50
CA LEU A 119 -15.46 -4.64 9.96
C LEU A 119 -14.51 -5.74 10.42
N VAL A 120 -14.65 -6.96 9.89
CA VAL A 120 -13.81 -8.09 10.29
C VAL A 120 -12.35 -7.83 9.94
N PHE A 121 -12.05 -7.46 8.69
CA PHE A 121 -10.67 -7.21 8.27
C PHE A 121 -10.08 -5.98 8.94
N SER A 122 -10.81 -4.86 8.99
CA SER A 122 -10.31 -3.64 9.61
C SER A 122 -10.08 -3.83 11.11
N ALA A 123 -10.98 -4.49 11.83
CA ALA A 123 -10.82 -4.71 13.27
C ALA A 123 -9.64 -5.65 13.57
N ALA A 124 -9.57 -6.79 12.86
CA ALA A 124 -8.49 -7.76 13.05
C ALA A 124 -7.12 -7.16 12.74
N LEU A 125 -6.98 -6.44 11.62
CA LEU A 125 -5.72 -5.78 11.26
C LEU A 125 -5.36 -4.64 12.20
N TRP A 126 -6.34 -3.84 12.63
CA TRP A 126 -6.09 -2.77 13.59
C TRP A 126 -5.58 -3.32 14.93
N VAL A 127 -6.22 -4.38 15.44
CA VAL A 127 -5.78 -5.06 16.67
C VAL A 127 -4.38 -5.63 16.49
N ASN A 128 -4.12 -6.33 15.37
CA ASN A 128 -2.83 -6.94 15.09
C ASN A 128 -1.70 -5.89 15.01
N LEU A 129 -1.89 -4.84 14.20
CA LEU A 129 -0.91 -3.77 14.03
C LEU A 129 -0.70 -2.95 15.31
N LYS A 130 -1.77 -2.73 16.09
CA LYS A 130 -1.67 -2.06 17.40
C LYS A 130 -0.89 -2.89 18.40
N ALA A 131 -1.10 -4.21 18.42
CA ALA A 131 -0.33 -5.13 19.25
C ALA A 131 1.15 -5.15 18.83
N ALA A 132 1.44 -5.28 17.52
CA ALA A 132 2.80 -5.22 16.99
C ALA A 132 3.51 -3.92 17.38
N ARG A 133 2.85 -2.77 17.21
CA ARG A 133 3.39 -1.45 17.63
C ARG A 133 3.69 -1.39 19.13
N LYS A 134 2.82 -1.96 19.97
CA LYS A 134 3.04 -2.00 21.42
C LYS A 134 4.28 -2.81 21.76
N THR A 135 4.46 -3.98 21.14
CA THR A 135 5.62 -4.85 21.35
C THR A 135 6.91 -4.17 20.90
N LEU A 136 6.91 -3.52 19.73
CA LEU A 136 8.11 -2.82 19.22
C LEU A 136 8.54 -1.65 20.10
N ARG A 137 7.59 -0.87 20.64
CA ARG A 137 7.91 0.20 21.60
C ARG A 137 8.61 -0.33 22.86
N ALA A 138 8.28 -1.54 23.28
CA ALA A 138 8.92 -2.17 24.43
C ALA A 138 10.31 -2.72 24.11
N LEU A 139 10.54 -3.19 22.87
CA LEU A 139 11.82 -3.77 22.44
C LEU A 139 12.85 -2.70 22.04
N TYR A 140 12.39 -1.60 21.44
CA TYR A 140 13.20 -0.55 20.82
C TYR A 140 12.86 0.82 21.40
N PRO A 141 13.29 1.13 22.64
CA PRO A 141 12.97 2.40 23.29
C PRO A 141 13.54 3.62 22.56
N GLU A 142 14.59 3.45 21.74
CA GLU A 142 15.15 4.50 20.89
C GLU A 142 14.21 4.97 19.77
N GLN A 143 13.27 4.12 19.34
CA GLN A 143 12.28 4.45 18.31
C GLN A 143 10.98 5.04 18.88
N GLU A 144 10.91 5.28 20.19
CA GLU A 144 9.71 5.74 20.89
C GLU A 144 9.19 7.09 20.36
N ALA A 145 10.06 7.98 19.87
CA ALA A 145 9.64 9.24 19.25
C ALA A 145 8.78 9.01 17.99
N LEU A 146 9.13 8.01 17.17
CA LEU A 146 8.39 7.66 15.95
C LEU A 146 7.16 6.80 16.30
N LEU A 147 7.39 5.70 17.02
CA LEU A 147 6.36 4.73 17.39
C LEU A 147 5.41 5.24 18.46
N GLY A 148 5.71 6.30 19.21
CA GLY A 148 4.80 6.93 20.17
C GLY A 148 3.89 7.99 19.52
N SER A 149 4.25 8.46 18.32
CA SER A 149 3.57 9.59 17.67
C SER A 149 2.10 9.34 17.35
N ARG A 150 1.29 10.41 17.38
CA ARG A 150 -0.12 10.36 16.92
C ARG A 150 -0.19 10.00 15.43
N ALA A 151 0.78 10.46 14.65
CA ALA A 151 0.90 10.15 13.22
C ALA A 151 0.99 8.64 12.96
N ALA A 152 1.82 7.89 13.71
CA ALA A 152 1.89 6.44 13.60
C ALA A 152 0.56 5.74 13.96
N GLY A 153 -0.24 6.33 14.87
CA GLY A 153 -1.56 5.79 15.21
C GLY A 153 -2.57 5.98 14.09
N ILE A 154 -2.56 7.16 13.50
CA ILE A 154 -3.39 7.48 12.33
C ILE A 154 -2.97 6.62 11.14
N ALA A 155 -1.67 6.42 10.91
CA ALA A 155 -1.17 5.58 9.82
C ALA A 155 -1.62 4.11 9.97
N ILE A 156 -1.54 3.54 11.17
CA ILE A 156 -2.03 2.17 11.43
C ILE A 156 -3.55 2.08 11.22
N ALA A 157 -4.30 3.04 11.76
CA ALA A 157 -5.76 3.06 11.58
C ALA A 157 -6.13 3.21 10.11
N ALA A 158 -5.46 4.11 9.37
CA ALA A 158 -5.67 4.32 7.95
C ALA A 158 -5.34 3.06 7.13
N ALA A 159 -4.23 2.37 7.44
CA ALA A 159 -3.86 1.12 6.78
C ALA A 159 -4.90 0.01 7.05
N ALA A 160 -5.36 -0.13 8.29
CA ALA A 160 -6.39 -1.11 8.65
C ALA A 160 -7.73 -0.82 7.95
N VAL A 161 -8.17 0.44 7.94
CA VAL A 161 -9.39 0.88 7.25
C VAL A 161 -9.28 0.67 5.74
N PHE A 162 -8.14 1.01 5.13
CA PHE A 162 -7.91 0.83 3.71
C PHE A 162 -7.95 -0.65 3.30
N LEU A 163 -7.21 -1.50 4.03
CA LEU A 163 -7.21 -2.95 3.78
C LEU A 163 -8.58 -3.58 4.06
N GLY A 164 -9.26 -3.13 5.12
CA GLY A 164 -10.64 -3.51 5.42
C GLY A 164 -11.58 -3.14 4.28
N PHE A 165 -11.49 -1.92 3.75
CA PHE A 165 -12.33 -1.43 2.65
C PHE A 165 -12.11 -2.25 1.38
N SER A 166 -10.85 -2.54 1.03
CA SER A 166 -10.50 -3.38 -0.11
C SER A 166 -11.09 -4.79 0.01
N ASN A 167 -10.96 -5.43 1.17
CA ASN A 167 -11.49 -6.77 1.40
C ASN A 167 -13.02 -6.80 1.50
N GLY A 168 -13.63 -5.80 2.14
CA GLY A 168 -15.08 -5.62 2.18
C GLY A 168 -15.67 -5.47 0.77
N SER A 169 -15.02 -4.68 -0.09
CA SER A 169 -15.42 -4.53 -1.50
C SER A 169 -15.33 -5.87 -2.26
N SER A 170 -14.27 -6.65 -2.04
CA SER A 170 -14.12 -7.99 -2.61
C SER A 170 -15.15 -9.00 -2.07
N MET A 171 -15.60 -8.88 -0.82
CA MET A 171 -16.68 -9.74 -0.31
C MET A 171 -18.04 -9.32 -0.87
N SER A 172 -18.25 -8.03 -1.07
CA SER A 172 -19.48 -7.47 -1.64
C SER A 172 -19.71 -7.94 -3.08
N SER A 173 -18.66 -8.14 -3.88
CA SER A 173 -18.80 -8.64 -5.25
C SER A 173 -19.40 -10.05 -5.33
N GLU A 174 -19.28 -10.84 -4.27
CA GLU A 174 -19.77 -12.23 -4.19
C GLU A 174 -21.24 -12.37 -3.76
N TRP A 175 -22.00 -11.26 -3.76
CA TRP A 175 -23.42 -11.24 -3.36
C TRP A 175 -24.28 -12.30 -4.06
N THR A 176 -24.02 -12.61 -5.34
CA THR A 176 -24.79 -13.62 -6.08
C THR A 176 -24.55 -15.02 -5.52
N MET A 177 -23.31 -15.36 -5.19
CA MET A 177 -22.98 -16.66 -4.58
C MET A 177 -23.65 -16.80 -3.22
N VAL A 178 -23.61 -15.74 -2.41
CA VAL A 178 -24.23 -15.74 -1.08
C VAL A 178 -25.76 -15.86 -1.16
N LEU A 179 -26.41 -15.15 -2.08
CA LEU A 179 -27.85 -15.29 -2.29
C LEU A 179 -28.23 -16.70 -2.75
N ARG A 180 -27.43 -17.31 -3.63
CA ARG A 180 -27.62 -18.70 -4.09
C ARG A 180 -27.47 -19.71 -2.96
N PHE A 181 -26.57 -19.47 -2.00
CA PHE A 181 -26.46 -20.31 -0.81
C PHE A 181 -27.74 -20.27 0.03
N PHE A 182 -28.29 -19.08 0.28
CA PHE A 182 -29.49 -18.93 1.11
C PHE A 182 -30.80 -19.35 0.43
N HIS A 183 -30.87 -19.21 -0.89
CA HIS A 183 -32.08 -19.52 -1.68
C HIS A 183 -31.89 -20.72 -2.61
N GLY A 184 -30.90 -21.57 -2.34
CA GLY A 184 -30.61 -22.75 -3.16
C GLY A 184 -31.72 -23.80 -3.06
N THR A 185 -31.95 -24.53 -4.15
CA THR A 185 -32.95 -25.61 -4.22
C THR A 185 -32.29 -26.97 -4.39
N SER A 186 -32.95 -28.05 -3.95
CA SER A 186 -32.51 -29.42 -4.21
C SER A 186 -32.80 -29.80 -5.67
N PHE A 187 -31.90 -30.61 -6.24
CA PHE A 187 -32.05 -31.18 -7.58
C PHE A 187 -32.75 -32.55 -7.57
N GLY A 188 -32.96 -33.13 -6.38
CA GLY A 188 -33.60 -34.44 -6.20
C GLY A 188 -32.72 -35.62 -6.63
N THR A 189 -31.45 -35.37 -6.93
CA THR A 189 -30.48 -36.40 -7.33
C THR A 189 -29.31 -36.35 -6.35
N ALA A 190 -29.09 -37.46 -5.64
CA ALA A 190 -27.97 -37.61 -4.72
C ALA A 190 -26.75 -38.18 -5.45
N ASP A 191 -25.56 -37.70 -5.06
CA ASP A 191 -24.31 -38.24 -5.58
C ASP A 191 -24.02 -39.65 -5.02
N PRO A 192 -23.49 -40.59 -5.82
CA PRO A 192 -23.31 -41.97 -5.38
C PRO A 192 -22.24 -42.20 -4.30
N ILE A 193 -21.36 -41.23 -4.05
CA ILE A 193 -20.16 -41.41 -3.22
C ILE A 193 -20.44 -40.91 -1.79
N PHE A 194 -20.93 -39.68 -1.66
CA PHE A 194 -21.15 -39.00 -0.39
C PHE A 194 -22.64 -38.90 -0.03
N GLY A 195 -23.55 -39.21 -0.96
CA GLY A 195 -24.99 -39.15 -0.72
C GLY A 195 -25.53 -37.73 -0.56
N ASN A 196 -24.80 -36.70 -1.00
CA ASN A 196 -25.26 -35.33 -0.97
C ASN A 196 -26.05 -34.99 -2.25
N ASP A 197 -27.06 -34.14 -2.13
CA ASP A 197 -27.76 -33.61 -3.30
C ASP A 197 -26.81 -32.79 -4.19
N VAL A 198 -26.97 -32.86 -5.52
CA VAL A 198 -26.18 -32.06 -6.47
C VAL A 198 -26.24 -30.56 -6.14
N GLY A 199 -27.35 -30.06 -5.60
CA GLY A 199 -27.53 -28.68 -5.17
C GLY A 199 -26.56 -28.25 -4.06
N PHE A 200 -26.07 -29.17 -3.23
CA PHE A 200 -25.01 -28.86 -2.27
C PHE A 200 -23.73 -28.40 -2.99
N TYR A 201 -23.33 -29.05 -4.07
CA TYR A 201 -22.10 -28.69 -4.79
C TYR A 201 -22.25 -27.40 -5.60
N VAL A 202 -23.47 -27.07 -6.05
CA VAL A 202 -23.75 -25.87 -6.84
C VAL A 202 -23.94 -24.63 -5.96
N PHE A 203 -24.61 -24.77 -4.81
CA PHE A 203 -25.00 -23.64 -3.96
C PHE A 203 -24.25 -23.60 -2.62
N GLY A 204 -24.05 -24.75 -2.00
CA GLY A 204 -23.40 -24.91 -0.70
C GLY A 204 -21.89 -24.78 -0.74
N LEU A 205 -21.23 -25.60 -1.56
CA LEU A 205 -19.78 -25.74 -1.59
C LEU A 205 -19.05 -24.44 -1.95
N PRO A 206 -19.50 -23.62 -2.93
CA PRO A 206 -18.83 -22.36 -3.25
C PRO A 206 -18.81 -21.39 -2.06
N PHE A 207 -19.89 -21.36 -1.25
CA PHE A 207 -19.96 -20.52 -0.06
C PHE A 207 -18.96 -20.95 1.02
N TRP A 208 -18.90 -22.25 1.33
CA TRP A 208 -17.95 -22.76 2.33
C TRP A 208 -16.50 -22.56 1.90
N ARG A 209 -16.21 -22.74 0.61
CA ARG A 209 -14.88 -22.43 0.06
C ARG A 209 -14.55 -20.96 0.18
N PHE A 210 -15.49 -20.07 -0.14
CA PHE A 210 -15.30 -18.63 0.02
C PHE A 210 -15.02 -18.23 1.47
N VAL A 211 -15.77 -18.75 2.44
CA VAL A 211 -15.53 -18.48 3.87
C VAL A 211 -14.12 -18.93 4.27
N HIS A 212 -13.72 -20.13 3.84
CA HIS A 212 -12.38 -20.65 4.10
C HIS A 212 -11.28 -19.78 3.46
N GLU A 213 -11.44 -19.40 2.19
CA GLU A 213 -10.48 -18.54 1.47
C GLU A 213 -10.35 -17.17 2.15
N LYS A 214 -11.46 -16.56 2.59
CA LYS A 214 -11.42 -15.27 3.31
C LYS A 214 -10.83 -15.38 4.71
N ALA A 215 -11.09 -16.47 5.43
CA ALA A 215 -10.46 -16.73 6.72
C ALA A 215 -8.94 -16.89 6.58
N LEU A 216 -8.48 -17.71 5.62
CA LEU A 216 -7.05 -17.88 5.34
C LEU A 216 -6.39 -16.57 4.89
N SER A 217 -7.04 -15.83 3.99
CA SER A 217 -6.59 -14.51 3.55
C SER A 217 -6.36 -13.56 4.74
N LEU A 218 -7.29 -13.52 5.68
CA LEU A 218 -7.16 -12.70 6.88
C LEU A 218 -5.95 -13.12 7.74
N ILE A 219 -5.79 -14.43 7.96
CA ILE A 219 -4.67 -14.98 8.73
C ILE A 219 -3.34 -14.64 8.05
N PHE A 220 -3.22 -14.86 6.74
CA PHE A 220 -2.01 -14.51 5.99
C PHE A 220 -1.68 -13.04 6.06
N LEU A 221 -2.67 -12.15 5.96
CA LEU A 221 -2.45 -10.71 6.05
C LEU A 221 -1.98 -10.30 7.46
N CYS A 222 -2.54 -10.90 8.51
CA CYS A 222 -2.09 -10.71 9.89
C CYS A 222 -0.65 -11.20 10.10
N LEU A 223 -0.30 -12.38 9.59
CA LEU A 223 1.06 -12.91 9.68
C LEU A 223 2.05 -12.07 8.88
N PHE A 224 1.70 -11.68 7.66
CA PHE A 224 2.54 -10.84 6.82
C PHE A 224 2.85 -9.50 7.49
N THR A 225 1.82 -8.83 8.02
CA THR A 225 2.00 -7.56 8.73
C THR A 225 2.80 -7.73 10.01
N ALA A 226 2.59 -8.83 10.77
CA ALA A 226 3.39 -9.12 11.95
C ALA A 226 4.87 -9.33 11.62
N ILE A 227 5.18 -10.17 10.62
CA ILE A 227 6.55 -10.47 10.17
C ILE A 227 7.25 -9.19 9.72
N HIS A 228 6.60 -8.41 8.85
CA HIS A 228 7.19 -7.18 8.31
C HIS A 228 7.50 -6.17 9.41
N PHE A 229 6.60 -6.03 10.39
CA PHE A 229 6.84 -5.17 11.56
C PHE A 229 7.94 -5.70 12.49
N THR A 230 8.13 -7.02 12.63
CA THR A 230 9.21 -7.59 13.44
C THR A 230 10.59 -7.61 12.76
N ALA A 231 10.62 -7.54 11.43
CA ALA A 231 11.86 -7.63 10.65
C ALA A 231 12.55 -6.27 10.40
N CYS A 232 11.94 -5.16 10.83
CA CYS A 232 12.50 -3.80 10.81
C CYS A 232 12.93 -3.38 12.21
#